data_AF-A0A7X9DWQ6-F1
#
_entry.id   AF-A0A7X9DWQ6-F1
#
_cell.length_a   1.000
_cell.length_b   1.000
_cell.length_c   1.000
_cell.angle_alpha   90.00
_cell.angle_beta   90.00
_cell.angle_gamma   90.00
#
_symmetry.space_group_name_H-M   'P 1'
#
loop_
_entity.id
_entity.type
_entity.pdbx_description
1 polymer ?
#
loop_
_entity_poly.entity_id
_entity_poly.type
_entity_poly.pdbx_seq_one_letter_code
_entity_poly.pdbx_strand_id
1 'polypeptide(L)'
;MRRIAVWFGVAGLCLAACSEGGTSVKCLTDRDCPDPQQCIGGACVLPGDPGIRLCSGDGDCRIDEFCDQGQCRTRPDEPPQDGGDSQPGDLQPDGGSDPGPDSGDGGPRTCTRDEDCLPSEFCDAGLCATRPPPDYSFLNFTVAVSRGGTSGPATQCVTGVHPVARQGGALPPVTVVGGFTVQGTVKDSAGAAAPAARVSILNEPAECYPAPVTADGSGRYAFYLPGGNATPYRLQGETAAGPVAHGEVASLSGNTTRDLAVGTLIDWHGGPLEDTNRTPVDGWTVQAYYRTGADAGKMAHVGARSGPPEAAGEFTLKVTDQLHYDLIGFGPAGTSYPPQVLWEDVCPPTGPGCGPLLSHTLREGVNLTGRITTPSGAGAPGCTLRLQNRDDLRFVATPSSATDGNYQARVRPGAFDVLVFPSPAAFQEGAALYARPNLSVWEDTTLDVALAAGEKVVFSGKVLDAQGRGVADATVRLLVSDTYVGPGAYTHCAPTPAATAADGSFQVTCNVVRP
;
A
#
# COMPACT_ATOMS: atom_id res chain seq x y z
N MET A 1 -54.74 -34.24 50.39
CA MET A 1 -55.15 -32.85 50.72
C MET A 1 -54.16 -31.93 50.02
N ARG A 2 -54.43 -31.03 49.07
CA ARG A 2 -55.57 -30.46 48.30
C ARG A 2 -55.05 -30.42 46.82
N ARG A 3 -55.75 -30.84 45.76
CA ARG A 3 -56.86 -30.15 45.01
C ARG A 3 -56.46 -28.70 44.62
N ILE A 4 -56.56 -28.16 43.38
CA ILE A 4 -57.50 -28.41 42.26
C ILE A 4 -57.09 -27.58 40.99
N ALA A 5 -57.51 -28.09 39.81
CA ALA A 5 -57.94 -27.47 38.51
C ALA A 5 -57.20 -26.27 37.86
N VAL A 6 -56.80 -26.32 36.58
CA VAL A 6 -57.57 -26.25 35.29
C VAL A 6 -58.32 -24.91 35.12
N TRP A 7 -58.06 -24.15 34.04
CA TRP A 7 -59.04 -23.73 33.02
C TRP A 7 -58.37 -22.99 31.84
N PHE A 8 -58.92 -23.25 30.64
CA PHE A 8 -58.65 -22.66 29.33
C PHE A 8 -59.19 -21.22 29.22
N GLY A 9 -58.61 -20.40 28.34
CA GLY A 9 -59.20 -19.14 27.88
C GLY A 9 -58.39 -18.47 26.76
N VAL A 10 -58.95 -18.45 25.57
CA VAL A 10 -58.38 -18.00 24.28
C VAL A 10 -58.75 -16.54 23.97
N ALA A 11 -57.85 -15.88 23.23
CA ALA A 11 -58.01 -14.73 22.31
C ALA A 11 -58.10 -13.29 22.86
N GLY A 12 -57.24 -12.45 22.27
CA GLY A 12 -57.35 -10.99 22.25
C GLY A 12 -56.08 -10.34 21.67
N LEU A 13 -56.05 -10.11 20.35
CA LEU A 13 -55.08 -9.25 19.67
C LEU A 13 -54.97 -7.89 20.38
N CYS A 14 -53.75 -7.37 20.55
CA CYS A 14 -53.42 -5.97 20.29
C CYS A 14 -51.91 -5.78 20.16
N LEU A 15 -51.53 -5.05 19.10
CA LEU A 15 -50.18 -4.61 18.75
C LEU A 15 -49.61 -3.66 19.81
N ALA A 16 -48.34 -3.85 20.19
CA ALA A 16 -47.42 -2.78 20.56
C ALA A 16 -45.98 -3.31 20.55
N ALA A 17 -45.16 -2.74 19.69
CA ALA A 17 -43.74 -3.02 19.55
C ALA A 17 -42.92 -2.18 20.56
N CYS A 18 -41.99 -2.84 21.26
CA CYS A 18 -40.75 -2.28 21.80
C CYS A 18 -39.70 -3.38 21.61
N SER A 19 -38.80 -3.31 20.62
CA SER A 19 -37.51 -2.58 20.63
C SER A 19 -36.61 -3.00 21.79
N GLU A 20 -35.61 -3.84 21.52
CA GLU A 20 -34.22 -3.67 22.01
C GLU A 20 -33.26 -4.70 21.37
N GLY A 21 -32.11 -4.21 20.89
CA GLY A 21 -30.85 -4.96 20.89
C GLY A 21 -30.41 -5.65 19.59
N GLY A 22 -29.91 -4.89 18.61
CA GLY A 22 -29.14 -5.43 17.48
C GLY A 22 -28.44 -4.32 16.71
N THR A 23 -27.11 -4.34 16.71
CA THR A 23 -26.23 -3.39 16.00
C THR A 23 -26.65 -3.21 14.55
N SER A 24 -27.02 -1.98 14.21
CA SER A 24 -27.63 -1.63 12.93
C SER A 24 -26.61 -1.71 11.79
N VAL A 25 -26.71 -2.73 10.95
CA VAL A 25 -26.23 -2.64 9.56
C VAL A 25 -27.31 -1.88 8.80
N LYS A 26 -27.10 -0.59 8.62
CA LYS A 26 -27.99 0.28 7.86
C LYS A 26 -27.44 0.32 6.44
N CYS A 27 -28.24 -0.13 5.47
CA CYS A 27 -28.07 -0.19 4.01
C CYS A 27 -26.64 -0.31 3.41
N LEU A 28 -26.46 -1.16 2.40
CA LEU A 28 -25.21 -1.26 1.63
C LEU A 28 -25.33 -0.62 0.25
N THR A 29 -26.55 -0.55 -0.27
CA THR A 29 -26.91 0.01 -1.57
C THR A 29 -28.28 0.67 -1.53
N ASP A 30 -28.61 1.49 -2.52
CA ASP A 30 -29.93 2.13 -2.66
C ASP A 30 -31.09 1.12 -2.67
N ARG A 31 -30.83 -0.13 -3.08
CA ARG A 31 -31.86 -1.20 -3.10
C ARG A 31 -32.23 -1.72 -1.72
N ASP A 32 -31.42 -1.43 -0.71
CA ASP A 32 -31.71 -1.78 0.68
C ASP A 32 -32.62 -0.72 1.34
N CYS A 33 -32.95 0.34 0.60
CA CYS A 33 -33.75 1.47 1.05
C CYS A 33 -35.15 1.47 0.42
N PRO A 34 -36.20 1.88 1.16
CA PRO A 34 -37.54 2.02 0.59
C PRO A 34 -37.55 3.17 -0.42
N ASP A 35 -38.07 2.96 -1.62
CA ASP A 35 -38.28 4.03 -2.60
C ASP A 35 -39.08 5.19 -1.97
N PRO A 36 -38.63 6.46 -2.08
CA PRO A 36 -37.59 6.94 -2.99
C PRO A 36 -36.18 7.09 -2.36
N GLN A 37 -35.86 6.49 -1.22
CA GLN A 37 -34.61 6.74 -0.45
C GLN A 37 -33.35 6.13 -1.09
N GLN A 38 -32.19 6.75 -0.85
CA GLN A 38 -30.85 6.32 -1.27
C GLN A 38 -30.01 5.93 -0.07
N CYS A 39 -29.08 4.99 -0.26
CA CYS A 39 -28.17 4.57 0.78
C CYS A 39 -26.90 5.43 0.81
N ILE A 40 -26.75 6.22 1.86
CA ILE A 40 -25.61 7.12 2.04
C ILE A 40 -24.98 6.87 3.40
N GLY A 41 -23.70 6.49 3.42
CA GLY A 41 -22.95 6.27 4.66
C GLY A 41 -23.53 5.17 5.56
N GLY A 42 -24.20 4.19 4.95
CA GLY A 42 -24.98 3.20 5.67
C GLY A 42 -26.18 3.83 6.39
N ALA A 43 -26.99 4.62 5.70
CA ALA A 43 -28.32 5.06 6.15
C ALA A 43 -29.20 5.38 4.93
N CYS A 44 -30.49 5.05 5.00
CA CYS A 44 -31.44 5.41 3.95
C CYS A 44 -31.90 6.86 4.11
N VAL A 45 -31.68 7.67 3.08
CA VAL A 45 -31.91 9.14 3.07
C VAL A 45 -32.78 9.52 1.87
N LEU A 46 -33.71 10.46 2.02
CA LEU A 46 -34.57 10.89 0.90
C LEU A 46 -33.79 11.75 -0.12
N PRO A 47 -34.03 11.59 -1.44
CA PRO A 47 -33.36 12.40 -2.47
C PRO A 47 -33.75 13.87 -2.32
N GLY A 48 -32.75 14.74 -2.18
CA GLY A 48 -32.94 16.18 -1.98
C GLY A 48 -32.89 16.65 -0.53
N ASP A 49 -32.72 15.73 0.44
CA ASP A 49 -32.34 16.09 1.80
C ASP A 49 -30.80 16.22 1.83
N PRO A 50 -30.21 17.41 2.06
CA PRO A 50 -28.76 17.63 2.00
C PRO A 50 -28.08 17.08 3.25
N GLY A 51 -28.30 15.79 3.52
CA GLY A 51 -28.06 15.07 4.77
C GLY A 51 -26.99 15.71 5.63
N ILE A 52 -27.41 16.18 6.81
CA ILE A 52 -26.53 16.76 7.81
C ILE A 52 -25.44 15.72 8.13
N ARG A 53 -24.24 15.94 7.60
CA ARG A 53 -23.09 15.11 7.92
C ARG A 53 -22.55 15.56 9.24
N LEU A 54 -22.63 14.67 10.22
CA LEU A 54 -22.11 14.93 11.55
C LEU A 54 -20.58 14.79 11.54
N CYS A 55 -19.89 15.66 12.27
CA CYS A 55 -18.43 15.68 12.36
C CYS A 55 -17.97 15.85 13.81
N SER A 56 -16.78 15.35 14.11
CA SER A 56 -16.08 15.55 15.38
C SER A 56 -14.92 16.54 15.21
N GLY A 57 -14.45 16.73 13.97
CA GLY A 57 -13.51 17.75 13.55
C GLY A 57 -13.48 17.91 12.03
N ASP A 58 -12.70 18.88 11.53
CA ASP A 58 -12.67 19.24 10.10
C ASP A 58 -12.26 18.10 9.16
N GLY A 59 -11.49 17.12 9.66
CA GLY A 59 -11.08 15.93 8.90
C GLY A 59 -12.23 14.98 8.54
N ASP A 60 -13.41 15.15 9.16
CA ASP A 60 -14.61 14.35 8.86
C ASP A 60 -15.46 14.97 7.73
N CYS A 61 -15.10 16.16 7.25
CA CYS A 61 -15.83 16.93 6.24
C CYS A 61 -15.14 16.90 4.86
N ARG A 62 -15.84 17.32 3.79
CA ARG A 62 -15.20 17.45 2.45
C ARG A 62 -14.21 18.61 2.42
N ILE A 63 -13.37 18.63 1.38
CA ILE A 63 -12.26 19.58 1.19
C ILE A 63 -12.72 21.05 1.07
N ASP A 64 -14.00 21.27 0.76
CA ASP A 64 -14.69 22.56 0.64
C ASP A 64 -15.59 22.87 1.85
N GLU A 65 -15.53 22.04 2.89
CA GLU A 65 -16.33 22.16 4.10
C GLU A 65 -15.48 22.33 5.37
N PHE A 66 -16.13 22.67 6.47
CA PHE A 66 -15.55 22.68 7.81
C PHE A 66 -16.58 22.18 8.83
N CYS A 67 -16.11 21.68 9.96
CA CYS A 67 -16.97 21.17 11.01
C CYS A 67 -17.46 22.34 11.89
N ASP A 68 -18.75 22.65 11.79
CA ASP A 68 -19.42 23.65 12.62
C ASP A 68 -20.48 23.00 13.51
N GLN A 69 -20.28 23.07 14.83
CA GLN A 69 -21.20 22.52 15.83
C GLN A 69 -21.59 21.05 15.59
N GLY A 70 -20.62 20.26 15.15
CA GLY A 70 -20.81 18.85 14.86
C GLY A 70 -21.51 18.58 13.54
N GLN A 71 -21.55 19.55 12.62
CA GLN A 71 -22.10 19.42 11.26
C GLN A 71 -21.14 19.99 10.21
N CYS A 72 -20.94 19.30 9.10
CA CYS A 72 -20.13 19.82 7.99
C CYS A 72 -20.87 20.94 7.24
N ARG A 73 -20.21 22.08 7.04
CA ARG A 73 -20.73 23.25 6.30
C ARG A 73 -19.74 23.75 5.25
N THR A 74 -20.22 24.26 4.12
CA THR A 74 -19.37 24.79 3.05
C THR A 74 -18.69 26.11 3.45
N ARG A 75 -17.43 26.29 3.05
CA ARG A 75 -16.69 27.55 3.27
C ARG A 75 -17.19 28.63 2.30
N PRO A 76 -17.50 29.86 2.77
CA PRO A 76 -17.78 30.98 1.87
C PRO A 76 -16.53 31.36 1.07
N ASP A 77 -16.68 31.60 -0.23
CA ASP A 77 -15.60 32.07 -1.11
C ASP A 77 -15.06 33.42 -0.61
N GLU A 78 -13.75 33.47 -0.36
CA GLU A 78 -13.03 34.69 -0.01
C GLU A 78 -12.71 35.49 -1.30
N PRO A 79 -13.03 36.79 -1.40
CA PRO A 79 -12.78 37.57 -2.60
C PRO A 79 -11.28 37.79 -2.84
N PRO A 80 -10.83 37.84 -4.11
CA PRO A 80 -9.41 37.92 -4.45
C PRO A 80 -8.77 39.25 -4.00
N GLN A 81 -7.57 39.16 -3.44
CA GLN A 81 -6.71 40.29 -3.10
C GLN A 81 -6.05 40.88 -4.36
N ASP A 82 -6.25 42.18 -4.59
CA ASP A 82 -5.59 42.97 -5.63
C ASP A 82 -4.08 43.06 -5.38
N GLY A 83 -3.28 42.43 -6.26
CA GLY A 83 -1.83 42.59 -6.32
C GLY A 83 -1.44 43.79 -7.20
N GLY A 84 -0.82 44.81 -6.59
CA GLY A 84 -0.31 45.98 -7.29
C GLY A 84 1.06 45.73 -7.95
N ASP A 85 1.14 45.99 -9.25
CA ASP A 85 2.36 45.96 -10.05
C ASP A 85 3.29 47.15 -9.74
N SER A 86 4.60 46.88 -9.65
CA SER A 86 5.65 47.90 -9.62
C SER A 86 6.44 47.86 -10.94
N GLN A 87 6.52 48.99 -11.64
CA GLN A 87 7.29 49.17 -12.88
C GLN A 87 8.82 49.19 -12.65
N PRO A 88 9.64 48.76 -13.63
CA PRO A 88 11.08 48.98 -13.63
C PRO A 88 11.45 50.29 -14.33
N GLY A 89 12.39 51.03 -13.74
CA GLY A 89 13.00 52.25 -14.30
C GLY A 89 14.43 52.00 -14.80
N ASP A 90 14.76 52.68 -15.90
CA ASP A 90 16.02 52.67 -16.66
C ASP A 90 17.25 53.18 -15.90
N LEU A 91 18.46 52.81 -16.37
CA LEU A 91 19.55 53.72 -16.84
C LEU A 91 20.93 53.00 -16.95
N GLN A 92 21.35 52.72 -18.20
CA GLN A 92 22.62 53.04 -18.93
C GLN A 92 24.01 53.22 -18.22
N PRO A 93 25.15 53.33 -18.98
CA PRO A 93 26.13 52.29 -19.35
C PRO A 93 27.54 52.53 -18.76
N ASP A 94 28.51 51.63 -19.02
CA ASP A 94 29.97 51.85 -19.24
C ASP A 94 30.63 50.46 -19.29
N GLY A 95 31.59 50.07 -20.15
CA GLY A 95 32.63 50.81 -20.83
C GLY A 95 34.00 50.43 -20.25
N GLY A 96 34.68 49.41 -20.79
CA GLY A 96 36.11 49.17 -20.50
C GLY A 96 36.59 47.72 -20.56
N SER A 97 37.34 47.40 -21.60
CA SER A 97 38.12 46.17 -21.78
C SER A 97 39.57 46.37 -21.32
N ASP A 98 40.12 45.44 -20.52
CA ASP A 98 41.43 44.79 -20.77
C ASP A 98 41.80 43.80 -19.63
N PRO A 99 42.17 42.53 -19.92
CA PRO A 99 42.68 41.59 -18.92
C PRO A 99 44.21 41.55 -18.94
N GLY A 100 44.83 41.89 -17.80
CA GLY A 100 46.22 41.55 -17.50
C GLY A 100 46.31 40.18 -16.81
N PRO A 101 47.25 39.29 -17.19
CA PRO A 101 47.41 37.99 -16.56
C PRO A 101 48.48 38.06 -15.46
N ASP A 102 48.06 38.03 -14.20
CA ASP A 102 48.95 37.82 -13.05
C ASP A 102 48.20 36.97 -12.01
N SER A 103 48.50 35.68 -11.93
CA SER A 103 49.54 35.09 -11.07
C SER A 103 49.10 34.92 -9.60
N GLY A 104 48.59 33.73 -9.29
CA GLY A 104 49.22 32.90 -8.27
C GLY A 104 48.87 33.05 -6.79
N ASP A 105 47.85 33.81 -6.38
CA ASP A 105 47.43 33.87 -4.97
C ASP A 105 45.98 33.43 -4.78
N GLY A 106 45.76 32.43 -3.92
CA GLY A 106 44.46 31.84 -3.57
C GLY A 106 43.55 32.77 -2.75
N GLY A 107 43.47 34.04 -3.10
CA GLY A 107 42.47 34.97 -2.59
C GLY A 107 41.09 34.72 -3.20
N PRO A 108 40.00 35.08 -2.49
CA PRO A 108 38.65 34.97 -3.03
C PRO A 108 38.51 35.85 -4.27
N ARG A 109 38.11 35.25 -5.40
CA ARG A 109 37.87 35.97 -6.66
C ARG A 109 36.72 36.94 -6.47
N THR A 110 36.91 38.19 -6.85
CA THR A 110 35.81 39.16 -6.92
C THR A 110 35.00 38.94 -8.18
N CYS A 111 33.70 39.25 -8.14
CA CYS A 111 32.79 39.10 -9.26
C CYS A 111 31.75 40.21 -9.28
N THR A 112 31.14 40.43 -10.43
CA THR A 112 29.93 41.24 -10.60
C THR A 112 28.75 40.41 -11.09
N ARG A 113 29.04 39.30 -11.76
CA ARG A 113 28.07 38.32 -12.31
C ARG A 113 28.61 36.90 -12.16
N ASP A 114 27.74 35.90 -12.23
CA ASP A 114 28.11 34.47 -12.11
C ASP A 114 29.14 34.02 -13.18
N GLU A 115 29.11 34.65 -14.36
CA GLU A 115 30.07 34.41 -15.45
C GLU A 115 31.51 34.77 -15.08
N ASP A 116 31.69 35.66 -14.09
CA ASP A 116 32.99 36.06 -13.56
C ASP A 116 33.57 35.02 -12.58
N CYS A 117 32.86 33.91 -12.32
CA CYS A 117 33.23 32.85 -11.38
C CYS A 117 33.54 31.51 -12.09
N LEU A 118 34.09 30.53 -11.36
CA LEU A 118 34.22 29.18 -11.92
C LEU A 118 32.84 28.54 -12.15
N PRO A 119 32.72 27.54 -13.04
CA PRO A 119 31.45 26.85 -13.28
C PRO A 119 30.79 26.20 -12.03
N SER A 120 31.55 26.01 -10.94
CA SER A 120 31.07 25.49 -9.65
C SER A 120 30.74 26.58 -8.62
N GLU A 121 30.91 27.84 -9.00
CA GLU A 121 30.78 29.02 -8.15
C GLU A 121 29.67 29.93 -8.68
N PHE A 122 29.19 30.83 -7.84
CA PHE A 122 28.27 31.90 -8.19
C PHE A 122 28.72 33.19 -7.51
N CYS A 123 28.27 34.33 -8.03
CA CYS A 123 28.64 35.61 -7.46
C CYS A 123 27.75 35.94 -6.25
N ASP A 124 28.34 35.90 -5.05
CA ASP A 124 27.67 36.25 -3.80
C ASP A 124 28.30 37.48 -3.19
N ALA A 125 27.53 38.58 -3.11
CA ALA A 125 27.96 39.86 -2.56
C ALA A 125 29.32 40.37 -3.10
N GLY A 126 29.59 40.12 -4.40
CA GLY A 126 30.82 40.56 -5.06
C GLY A 126 32.01 39.61 -4.93
N LEU A 127 31.82 38.41 -4.37
CA LEU A 127 32.82 37.35 -4.26
C LEU A 127 32.30 36.05 -4.88
N CYS A 128 33.16 35.34 -5.59
CA CYS A 128 32.84 34.00 -6.06
C CYS A 128 32.76 33.04 -4.88
N ALA A 129 31.58 32.48 -4.65
CA ALA A 129 31.30 31.49 -3.62
C ALA A 129 30.93 30.16 -4.28
N THR A 130 31.39 29.04 -3.71
CA THR A 130 30.94 27.72 -4.15
C THR A 130 29.44 27.58 -3.87
N ARG A 131 28.66 27.15 -4.87
CA ARG A 131 27.23 26.93 -4.67
C ARG A 131 27.05 25.88 -3.58
N PRO A 132 26.33 26.16 -2.48
CA PRO A 132 26.09 25.16 -1.46
C PRO A 132 25.41 23.95 -2.12
N PRO A 133 25.77 22.71 -1.74
CA PRO A 133 25.10 21.54 -2.25
C PRO A 133 23.59 21.67 -2.06
N PRO A 134 22.77 21.17 -3.01
CA PRO A 134 21.33 21.17 -2.87
C PRO A 134 20.91 20.58 -1.52
N ASP A 135 19.86 21.15 -0.93
CA ASP A 135 19.32 20.67 0.33
C ASP A 135 18.13 19.75 0.07
N TYR A 136 18.26 18.48 0.44
CA TYR A 136 17.19 17.48 0.35
C TYR A 136 16.72 17.02 1.74
N SER A 137 17.00 17.76 2.81
CA SER A 137 16.61 17.38 4.17
C SER A 137 15.09 17.30 4.39
N PHE A 138 14.29 17.81 3.45
CA PHE A 138 12.83 17.67 3.44
C PHE A 138 12.35 16.24 3.17
N LEU A 139 13.20 15.42 2.55
CA LEU A 139 12.88 14.01 2.30
C LEU A 139 13.01 13.18 3.58
N ASN A 140 12.17 12.16 3.68
CA ASN A 140 12.21 11.17 4.75
C ASN A 140 12.30 9.77 4.14
N PHE A 141 13.33 9.02 4.53
CA PHE A 141 13.55 7.67 4.03
C PHE A 141 13.33 6.61 5.10
N THR A 142 12.84 5.46 4.64
CA THR A 142 13.04 4.18 5.30
C THR A 142 14.14 3.42 4.57
N VAL A 143 15.22 3.11 5.28
CA VAL A 143 16.36 2.34 4.75
C VAL A 143 16.14 0.87 5.07
N ALA A 144 15.80 0.09 4.05
CA ALA A 144 15.66 -1.35 4.15
C ALA A 144 16.99 -2.02 3.85
N VAL A 145 17.54 -2.76 4.82
CA VAL A 145 18.83 -3.44 4.73
C VAL A 145 18.60 -4.94 4.87
N SER A 146 18.99 -5.71 3.85
CA SER A 146 18.98 -7.17 3.87
C SER A 146 20.41 -7.72 3.81
N ARG A 147 20.75 -8.64 4.70
CA ARG A 147 22.08 -9.27 4.78
C ARG A 147 22.01 -10.72 4.32
N GLY A 148 22.90 -11.11 3.39
CA GLY A 148 23.17 -12.51 3.09
C GLY A 148 24.04 -13.10 4.20
N GLY A 149 23.47 -13.91 5.10
CA GLY A 149 24.19 -14.52 6.21
C GLY A 149 24.11 -16.04 6.21
N THR A 150 25.13 -16.70 6.79
CA THR A 150 25.14 -18.15 7.04
C THR A 150 24.05 -18.61 8.02
N SER A 151 23.52 -17.69 8.83
CA SER A 151 22.39 -17.89 9.75
C SER A 151 21.03 -17.54 9.14
N GLY A 152 20.95 -17.35 7.82
CA GLY A 152 19.76 -16.94 7.09
C GLY A 152 19.70 -15.43 6.79
N PRO A 153 18.81 -15.01 5.88
CA PRO A 153 18.64 -13.60 5.53
C PRO A 153 18.09 -12.81 6.72
N ALA A 154 18.79 -11.75 7.10
CA ALA A 154 18.36 -10.80 8.11
C ALA A 154 17.96 -9.50 7.40
N THR A 155 16.71 -9.09 7.53
CA THR A 155 16.24 -7.81 6.99
C THR A 155 15.83 -6.89 8.13
N GLN A 156 16.24 -5.62 8.05
CA GLN A 156 15.91 -4.58 9.02
C GLN A 156 15.55 -3.30 8.27
N CYS A 157 14.58 -2.56 8.79
CA CYS A 157 14.32 -1.20 8.37
C CYS A 157 14.70 -0.18 9.44
N VAL A 158 15.26 0.93 8.98
CA VAL A 158 15.47 2.13 9.80
C VAL A 158 14.68 3.26 9.16
N THR A 159 13.64 3.71 9.85
CA THR A 159 12.72 4.77 9.42
C THR A 159 13.21 6.14 9.91
N GLY A 160 12.72 7.23 9.32
CA GLY A 160 13.07 8.58 9.78
C GLY A 160 14.46 9.04 9.37
N VAL A 161 15.03 8.46 8.29
CA VAL A 161 16.37 8.82 7.81
C VAL A 161 16.25 10.02 6.88
N HIS A 162 16.77 11.16 7.31
CA HIS A 162 16.80 12.40 6.54
C HIS A 162 18.18 12.63 5.92
N PRO A 163 18.27 13.13 4.68
CA PRO A 163 19.53 13.66 4.15
C PRO A 163 20.13 14.75 5.03
N VAL A 164 21.45 14.78 5.11
CA VAL A 164 22.18 15.80 5.86
C VAL A 164 22.01 17.14 5.16
N ALA A 165 21.51 18.14 5.89
CA ALA A 165 21.19 19.45 5.35
C ALA A 165 22.39 20.06 4.61
N ARG A 166 22.13 20.56 3.40
CA ARG A 166 23.14 21.21 2.53
C ARG A 166 24.37 20.35 2.19
N GLN A 167 24.21 19.02 2.19
CA GLN A 167 25.25 18.08 1.76
C GLN A 167 24.84 17.25 0.54
N GLY A 168 23.88 17.73 -0.26
CA GLY A 168 23.36 16.98 -1.39
C GLY A 168 22.69 15.69 -0.93
N GLY A 169 22.95 14.59 -1.63
CA GLY A 169 22.38 13.28 -1.32
C GLY A 169 23.04 12.53 -0.14
N ALA A 170 23.84 13.18 0.71
CA ALA A 170 24.47 12.49 1.84
C ALA A 170 23.44 12.08 2.91
N LEU A 171 23.44 10.81 3.31
CA LEU A 171 22.63 10.26 4.39
C LEU A 171 23.50 10.03 5.64
N PRO A 172 22.94 10.19 6.86
CA PRO A 172 23.65 9.80 8.07
C PRO A 172 23.91 8.28 8.09
N PRO A 173 24.96 7.81 8.79
CA PRO A 173 25.19 6.39 8.95
C PRO A 173 24.01 5.70 9.63
N VAL A 174 23.60 4.55 9.09
CA VAL A 174 22.54 3.71 9.63
C VAL A 174 23.17 2.55 10.36
N THR A 175 22.87 2.42 11.66
CA THR A 175 23.35 1.28 12.45
C THR A 175 22.32 0.17 12.43
N VAL A 176 22.67 -1.00 11.91
CA VAL A 176 21.83 -2.19 12.02
C VAL A 176 22.06 -2.85 13.37
N VAL A 177 20.98 -3.15 14.08
CA VAL A 177 21.05 -3.79 15.39
C VAL A 177 21.17 -5.30 15.24
N GLY A 178 21.70 -5.94 16.29
CA GLY A 178 21.51 -7.37 16.45
C GLY A 178 20.01 -7.69 16.46
N GLY A 179 19.64 -8.73 15.75
CA GLY A 179 18.33 -9.35 15.80
C GLY A 179 18.33 -10.63 16.65
N PHE A 180 17.15 -11.21 16.75
CA PHE A 180 16.88 -12.46 17.44
C PHE A 180 16.41 -13.51 16.43
N THR A 181 16.70 -14.76 16.74
CA THR A 181 16.21 -15.89 15.94
C THR A 181 14.78 -16.23 16.36
N VAL A 182 13.86 -16.20 15.39
CA VAL A 182 12.54 -16.83 15.49
C VAL A 182 12.60 -18.15 14.77
N GLN A 183 12.48 -19.25 15.49
CA GLN A 183 12.55 -20.59 14.89
C GLN A 183 11.35 -21.43 15.33
N GLY A 184 11.11 -22.54 14.67
CA GLY A 184 10.03 -23.44 15.06
C GLY A 184 9.90 -24.61 14.11
N THR A 185 8.86 -25.40 14.34
CA THR A 185 8.45 -26.48 13.44
C THR A 185 7.08 -26.20 12.85
N VAL A 186 6.93 -26.46 11.55
CA VAL A 186 5.63 -26.55 10.90
C VAL A 186 5.16 -28.00 11.06
N LYS A 187 3.96 -28.18 11.64
CA LYS A 187 3.34 -29.49 11.86
C LYS A 187 2.07 -29.60 11.04
N ASP A 188 1.85 -30.76 10.44
CA ASP A 188 0.63 -31.12 9.74
C ASP A 188 -0.57 -31.30 10.70
N SER A 189 -1.75 -31.58 10.16
CA SER A 189 -2.97 -31.77 10.95
C SER A 189 -2.95 -33.03 11.83
N ALA A 190 -2.03 -33.97 11.57
CA ALA A 190 -1.77 -35.13 12.42
C ALA A 190 -0.71 -34.84 13.50
N GLY A 191 -0.13 -33.63 13.51
CA GLY A 191 0.94 -33.21 14.41
C GLY A 191 2.34 -33.67 13.97
N ALA A 192 2.49 -34.30 12.81
CA ALA A 192 3.79 -34.69 12.26
C ALA A 192 4.48 -33.49 11.60
N ALA A 193 5.81 -33.54 11.46
CA ALA A 193 6.55 -32.46 10.79
C ALA A 193 6.14 -32.33 9.32
N ALA A 194 5.96 -31.09 8.86
CA ALA A 194 5.64 -30.76 7.47
C ALA A 194 6.89 -30.25 6.73
N PRO A 195 7.70 -31.14 6.13
CA PRO A 195 8.88 -30.73 5.39
C PRO A 195 8.50 -29.92 4.14
N ALA A 196 9.42 -29.07 3.69
CA ALA A 196 9.24 -28.18 2.55
C ALA A 196 8.10 -27.15 2.69
N ALA A 197 7.53 -26.99 3.89
CA ALA A 197 6.58 -25.92 4.15
C ALA A 197 7.26 -24.55 3.97
N ARG A 198 6.64 -23.66 3.20
CA ARG A 198 7.08 -22.28 3.01
C ARG A 198 6.61 -21.44 4.19
N VAL A 199 7.54 -20.83 4.92
CA VAL A 199 7.23 -19.93 6.03
C VAL A 199 7.53 -18.50 5.62
N SER A 200 6.62 -17.57 5.88
CA SER A 200 6.71 -16.16 5.52
C SER A 200 6.38 -15.26 6.71
N ILE A 201 6.86 -14.02 6.67
CA ILE A 201 6.45 -12.95 7.58
C ILE A 201 5.52 -12.01 6.82
N LEU A 202 4.38 -11.68 7.42
CA LEU A 202 3.27 -10.99 6.76
C LEU A 202 3.19 -9.49 7.09
N ASN A 203 4.20 -8.96 7.76
CA ASN A 203 4.25 -7.56 8.13
C ASN A 203 4.62 -6.69 6.92
N GLU A 204 4.15 -5.44 6.92
CA GLU A 204 4.48 -4.44 5.90
C GLU A 204 5.43 -3.35 6.47
N PRO A 205 6.26 -2.71 5.62
CA PRO A 205 6.43 -3.03 4.20
C PRO A 205 7.25 -4.32 4.03
N ALA A 206 6.90 -5.17 3.06
CA ALA A 206 7.53 -6.48 2.86
C ALA A 206 9.06 -6.41 2.74
N GLU A 207 9.59 -5.31 2.20
CA GLU A 207 11.03 -5.01 2.13
C GLU A 207 11.75 -4.97 3.47
N CYS A 208 11.03 -4.79 4.57
CA CYS A 208 11.59 -4.74 5.92
C CYS A 208 11.76 -6.11 6.57
N TYR A 209 11.31 -7.18 5.91
CA TYR A 209 11.30 -8.52 6.47
C TYR A 209 12.09 -9.49 5.58
N PRO A 210 12.66 -10.55 6.16
CA PRO A 210 13.33 -11.58 5.38
C PRO A 210 12.43 -12.20 4.32
N ALA A 211 13.04 -12.61 3.21
CA ALA A 211 12.36 -13.44 2.23
C ALA A 211 11.83 -14.73 2.89
N PRO A 212 10.73 -15.30 2.38
CA PRO A 212 10.19 -16.56 2.88
C PRO A 212 11.22 -17.70 2.86
N VAL A 213 11.18 -18.53 3.89
CA VAL A 213 12.09 -19.67 4.08
C VAL A 213 11.36 -20.98 3.84
N THR A 214 12.07 -22.01 3.39
CA THR A 214 11.52 -23.36 3.24
C THR A 214 11.93 -24.20 4.44
N ALA A 215 10.96 -24.85 5.07
CA ALA A 215 11.18 -25.73 6.21
C ALA A 215 11.99 -26.98 5.79
N ASP A 216 12.91 -27.40 6.66
CA ASP A 216 13.79 -28.55 6.38
C ASP A 216 13.06 -29.92 6.44
N GLY A 217 13.81 -31.01 6.30
CA GLY A 217 13.25 -32.38 6.35
C GLY A 217 12.58 -32.75 7.69
N SER A 218 12.83 -31.97 8.75
CA SER A 218 12.18 -32.09 10.05
C SER A 218 11.09 -31.03 10.29
N GLY A 219 10.69 -30.31 9.24
CA GLY A 219 9.70 -29.24 9.30
C GLY A 219 10.21 -27.98 10.01
N ARG A 220 11.52 -27.84 10.26
CA ARG A 220 12.06 -26.70 10.99
C ARG A 220 12.26 -25.50 10.09
N TYR A 221 11.96 -24.32 10.61
CA TYR A 221 12.23 -23.04 9.98
C TYR A 221 12.93 -22.09 10.95
N ALA A 222 13.60 -21.07 10.42
CA ALA A 222 14.19 -20.00 11.21
C ALA A 222 14.24 -18.68 10.42
N PHE A 223 13.97 -17.58 11.13
CA PHE A 223 14.18 -16.22 10.68
C PHE A 223 15.09 -15.48 11.65
N TYR A 224 15.82 -14.50 11.14
CA TYR A 224 16.53 -13.54 11.96
C TYR A 224 15.87 -12.17 11.84
N LEU A 225 15.28 -11.70 12.93
CA LEU A 225 14.43 -10.51 12.96
C LEU A 225 14.93 -9.48 13.97
N PRO A 226 14.80 -8.18 13.69
CA PRO A 226 15.21 -7.16 14.65
C PRO A 226 14.41 -7.26 15.96
N GLY A 227 15.02 -6.84 17.07
CA GLY A 227 14.32 -6.72 18.35
C GLY A 227 13.50 -5.44 18.45
N GLY A 228 12.65 -5.36 19.49
CA GLY A 228 12.00 -4.09 19.88
C GLY A 228 10.90 -3.59 18.93
N ASN A 229 10.33 -4.47 18.11
CA ASN A 229 9.19 -4.16 17.25
C ASN A 229 7.95 -3.75 18.05
N ALA A 230 7.31 -2.64 17.65
CA ALA A 230 6.07 -2.16 18.28
C ALA A 230 4.84 -3.00 17.88
N THR A 231 4.90 -3.68 16.75
CA THR A 231 3.83 -4.54 16.22
C THR A 231 4.29 -6.00 16.20
N PRO A 232 3.39 -6.96 16.51
CA PRO A 232 3.74 -8.38 16.48
C PRO A 232 4.26 -8.82 15.11
N TYR A 233 5.26 -9.70 15.08
CA TYR A 233 5.59 -10.42 13.84
C TYR A 233 4.50 -11.45 13.55
N ARG A 234 3.91 -11.37 12.37
CA ARG A 234 2.89 -12.30 11.88
C ARG A 234 3.57 -13.31 10.97
N LEU A 235 3.51 -14.57 11.35
CA LEU A 235 4.12 -15.69 10.65
C LEU A 235 3.03 -16.50 9.95
N GLN A 236 3.32 -16.94 8.74
CA GLN A 236 2.51 -17.91 8.01
C GLN A 236 3.36 -19.09 7.61
N GLY A 237 2.90 -20.31 7.90
CA GLY A 237 3.47 -21.54 7.36
C GLY A 237 2.49 -22.14 6.35
N GLU A 238 2.93 -22.36 5.13
CA GLU A 238 2.17 -22.98 4.05
C GLU A 238 2.85 -24.29 3.64
N THR A 239 2.17 -25.41 3.81
CA THR A 239 2.73 -26.72 3.43
C THR A 239 2.62 -26.94 1.92
N ALA A 240 3.40 -27.88 1.36
CA ALA A 240 3.34 -28.19 -0.07
C ALA A 240 1.96 -28.71 -0.53
N ALA A 241 1.16 -29.28 0.37
CA ALA A 241 -0.22 -29.68 0.10
C ALA A 241 -1.21 -28.50 0.15
N GLY A 242 -0.73 -27.31 0.50
CA GLY A 242 -1.44 -26.06 0.69
C GLY A 242 -1.88 -25.68 2.12
N PRO A 243 -2.05 -26.58 3.14
CA PRO A 243 -2.51 -26.19 4.47
C PRO A 243 -1.71 -25.02 5.02
N VAL A 244 -2.42 -24.06 5.62
CA VAL A 244 -1.83 -22.85 6.15
C VAL A 244 -1.99 -22.79 7.66
N ALA A 245 -0.95 -22.33 8.34
CA ALA A 245 -0.91 -22.07 9.78
C ALA A 245 -0.49 -20.63 10.01
N HIS A 246 -1.03 -20.02 11.05
CA HIS A 246 -0.68 -18.67 11.46
C HIS A 246 -0.10 -18.67 12.88
N GLY A 247 0.86 -17.77 13.12
CA GLY A 247 1.40 -17.53 14.44
C GLY A 247 1.78 -16.07 14.60
N GLU A 248 1.68 -15.56 15.83
CA GLU A 248 2.19 -14.23 16.16
C GLU A 248 3.31 -14.32 17.18
N VAL A 249 4.26 -13.39 17.05
CA VAL A 249 5.32 -13.15 18.02
C VAL A 249 5.22 -11.69 18.45
N ALA A 250 4.64 -11.47 19.63
CA ALA A 250 4.23 -10.16 20.14
C ALA A 250 5.37 -9.12 20.16
N SER A 251 6.55 -9.50 20.65
CA SER A 251 7.76 -8.69 20.61
C SER A 251 8.99 -9.59 20.76
N LEU A 252 10.12 -9.17 20.17
CA LEU A 252 11.39 -9.88 20.30
C LEU A 252 12.33 -9.15 21.27
N SER A 253 12.57 -9.78 22.41
CA SER A 253 13.61 -9.42 23.39
C SER A 253 14.68 -10.51 23.55
N GLY A 254 14.54 -11.62 22.82
CA GLY A 254 15.37 -12.81 22.88
C GLY A 254 15.03 -13.77 21.75
N ASN A 255 15.88 -14.78 21.53
CA ASN A 255 15.56 -15.89 20.63
C ASN A 255 14.27 -16.57 21.12
N THR A 256 13.39 -16.91 20.18
CA THR A 256 12.09 -17.51 20.52
C THR A 256 11.76 -18.68 19.61
N THR A 257 10.99 -19.62 20.16
CA THR A 257 10.47 -20.75 19.42
C THR A 257 8.97 -20.56 19.21
N ARG A 258 8.52 -20.65 17.96
CA ARG A 258 7.11 -20.61 17.59
C ARG A 258 6.78 -21.77 16.65
N ASP A 259 6.09 -22.78 17.15
CA ASP A 259 5.56 -23.83 16.28
C ASP A 259 4.31 -23.33 15.54
N LEU A 260 4.12 -23.85 14.32
CA LEU A 260 2.98 -23.57 13.45
C LEU A 260 2.28 -24.89 13.16
N ALA A 261 1.07 -25.07 13.67
CA ALA A 261 0.26 -26.26 13.40
C ALA A 261 -0.78 -25.94 12.33
N VAL A 262 -0.76 -26.66 11.20
CA VAL A 262 -1.79 -26.50 10.17
C VAL A 262 -3.04 -27.29 10.54
N GLY A 263 -4.20 -26.69 10.26
CA GLY A 263 -5.50 -27.36 10.45
C GLY A 263 -5.72 -28.49 9.45
N THR A 264 -6.78 -29.26 9.67
CA THR A 264 -7.18 -30.32 8.72
C THR A 264 -7.70 -29.67 7.46
N LEU A 265 -7.27 -30.19 6.31
CA LEU A 265 -7.82 -29.78 5.04
C LEU A 265 -9.20 -30.39 4.82
N ILE A 266 -10.13 -29.55 4.43
CA ILE A 266 -11.45 -29.96 3.97
C ILE A 266 -11.74 -29.37 2.60
N ASP A 267 -12.52 -30.10 1.81
CA ASP A 267 -13.11 -29.59 0.59
C ASP A 267 -14.32 -28.73 0.97
N TRP A 268 -14.23 -27.45 0.68
CA TRP A 268 -15.29 -26.48 0.91
C TRP A 268 -15.94 -26.14 -0.42
N HIS A 269 -17.11 -26.69 -0.63
CA HIS A 269 -17.91 -26.47 -1.82
C HIS A 269 -18.69 -25.17 -1.71
N GLY A 270 -18.60 -24.36 -2.77
CA GLY A 270 -19.40 -23.16 -2.94
C GLY A 270 -20.42 -23.29 -4.05
N GLY A 271 -21.55 -22.61 -3.86
CA GLY A 271 -22.59 -22.50 -4.87
C GLY A 271 -22.13 -21.74 -6.12
N PRO A 272 -22.99 -21.70 -7.15
CA PRO A 272 -22.61 -21.14 -8.44
C PRO A 272 -22.35 -19.64 -8.37
N LEU A 273 -21.32 -19.22 -9.09
CA LEU A 273 -21.07 -17.82 -9.43
C LEU A 273 -21.89 -17.47 -10.67
N GLU A 274 -22.83 -16.56 -10.51
CA GLU A 274 -23.87 -16.26 -11.51
C GLU A 274 -23.77 -14.82 -12.02
N ASP A 275 -24.10 -14.59 -13.29
CA ASP A 275 -24.33 -13.24 -13.80
C ASP A 275 -25.64 -12.63 -13.28
N THR A 276 -25.94 -11.40 -13.68
CA THR A 276 -27.17 -10.69 -13.30
C THR A 276 -28.45 -11.36 -13.82
N ASN A 277 -28.34 -12.27 -14.80
CA ASN A 277 -29.44 -13.07 -15.34
C ASN A 277 -29.55 -14.45 -14.68
N ARG A 278 -28.77 -14.73 -13.63
CA ARG A 278 -28.65 -16.06 -12.98
C ARG A 278 -28.09 -17.15 -13.88
N THR A 279 -27.31 -16.76 -14.89
CA THR A 279 -26.54 -17.70 -15.71
C THR A 279 -25.21 -17.97 -15.00
N PRO A 280 -24.84 -19.23 -14.75
CA PRO A 280 -23.53 -19.52 -14.19
C PRO A 280 -22.40 -19.03 -15.10
N VAL A 281 -21.36 -18.47 -14.50
CA VAL A 281 -20.17 -17.98 -15.19
C VAL A 281 -19.01 -18.91 -14.88
N ASP A 282 -18.55 -19.62 -15.90
CA ASP A 282 -17.42 -20.54 -15.79
C ASP A 282 -16.06 -19.80 -15.82
N GLY A 283 -15.00 -20.47 -15.36
CA GLY A 283 -13.59 -20.02 -15.49
C GLY A 283 -13.08 -19.03 -14.42
N TRP A 284 -13.89 -18.69 -13.41
CA TRP A 284 -13.48 -18.00 -12.19
C TRP A 284 -12.48 -18.75 -11.31
N THR A 285 -11.46 -18.04 -10.84
CA THR A 285 -10.64 -18.52 -9.73
C THR A 285 -11.15 -17.92 -8.42
N VAL A 286 -11.57 -18.74 -7.47
CA VAL A 286 -11.88 -18.27 -6.11
C VAL A 286 -10.66 -18.48 -5.22
N GLN A 287 -10.31 -17.45 -4.44
CA GLN A 287 -9.23 -17.48 -3.47
C GLN A 287 -9.79 -17.21 -2.08
N ALA A 288 -9.46 -18.08 -1.13
CA ALA A 288 -9.76 -17.86 0.28
C ALA A 288 -8.62 -17.10 0.96
N TYR A 289 -8.95 -16.06 1.71
CA TYR A 289 -8.03 -15.29 2.54
C TYR A 289 -8.45 -15.43 3.98
N TYR A 290 -7.64 -16.10 4.81
CA TYR A 290 -8.02 -16.26 6.22
C TYR A 290 -7.98 -14.94 6.97
N ARG A 291 -8.81 -14.84 8.00
CA ARG A 291 -8.89 -13.69 8.90
C ARG A 291 -8.07 -13.96 10.16
N THR A 292 -7.15 -13.05 10.52
CA THR A 292 -6.40 -13.14 11.79
C THR A 292 -6.78 -12.01 12.74
N GLY A 293 -7.24 -12.37 13.94
CA GLY A 293 -7.52 -11.41 15.02
C GLY A 293 -8.89 -10.73 14.92
N ALA A 294 -9.22 -9.92 15.92
CA ALA A 294 -10.49 -9.21 16.02
C ALA A 294 -10.66 -8.10 14.95
N ASP A 295 -9.55 -7.62 14.36
CA ASP A 295 -9.50 -6.53 13.37
C ASP A 295 -9.19 -7.01 11.95
N ALA A 296 -9.58 -8.24 11.61
CA ALA A 296 -9.18 -8.94 10.40
C ALA A 296 -9.70 -8.38 9.05
N GLY A 297 -10.09 -7.10 9.00
CA GLY A 297 -10.47 -6.39 7.78
C GLY A 297 -9.41 -5.43 7.22
N LYS A 298 -8.21 -5.34 7.83
CA LYS A 298 -7.21 -4.33 7.40
C LYS A 298 -5.90 -4.86 6.80
N MET A 299 -5.23 -5.88 7.35
CA MET A 299 -3.88 -6.26 6.85
C MET A 299 -3.41 -7.67 7.24
N ALA A 300 -4.19 -8.72 6.97
CA ALA A 300 -3.68 -10.09 7.12
C ALA A 300 -4.32 -11.02 6.09
N HIS A 301 -4.00 -10.79 4.82
CA HIS A 301 -4.54 -11.55 3.70
C HIS A 301 -3.41 -12.24 2.97
N VAL A 302 -2.99 -13.42 3.43
CA VAL A 302 -1.97 -14.20 2.70
C VAL A 302 -2.34 -15.67 2.78
N GLY A 303 -2.44 -16.35 1.64
CA GLY A 303 -2.87 -17.76 1.58
C GLY A 303 -3.93 -17.99 0.52
N ALA A 304 -3.78 -17.38 -0.66
CA ALA A 304 -4.65 -17.63 -1.78
C ALA A 304 -4.58 -19.11 -2.17
N ARG A 305 -5.68 -19.82 -1.98
CA ARG A 305 -5.89 -21.13 -2.60
C ARG A 305 -6.90 -21.00 -3.70
N SER A 306 -6.43 -21.19 -4.93
CA SER A 306 -7.26 -21.26 -6.13
C SER A 306 -7.93 -22.63 -6.23
N GLY A 307 -9.25 -22.66 -6.27
CA GLY A 307 -9.99 -23.75 -6.89
C GLY A 307 -10.31 -23.38 -8.33
N PRO A 308 -10.03 -24.22 -9.35
CA PRO A 308 -10.67 -24.04 -10.64
C PRO A 308 -12.19 -24.21 -10.44
N PRO A 309 -13.01 -23.41 -11.12
CA PRO A 309 -14.44 -23.59 -11.05
C PRO A 309 -14.80 -24.86 -11.81
N GLU A 310 -15.82 -25.53 -11.32
CA GLU A 310 -16.43 -26.67 -11.98
C GLU A 310 -17.43 -26.17 -13.03
N ALA A 311 -17.93 -27.08 -13.87
CA ALA A 311 -18.98 -26.72 -14.82
C ALA A 311 -20.20 -26.17 -14.05
N ALA A 312 -20.83 -25.11 -14.57
CA ALA A 312 -21.95 -24.40 -13.94
C ALA A 312 -21.56 -23.46 -12.80
N GLY A 313 -20.35 -22.87 -12.85
CA GLY A 313 -19.93 -21.79 -11.95
C GLY A 313 -19.74 -22.18 -10.47
N GLU A 314 -19.90 -23.44 -10.10
CA GLU A 314 -19.58 -23.96 -8.77
C GLU A 314 -18.07 -24.01 -8.56
N PHE A 315 -17.62 -24.10 -7.31
CA PHE A 315 -16.21 -24.22 -7.01
C PHE A 315 -15.95 -25.04 -5.73
N THR A 316 -14.78 -25.65 -5.68
CA THR A 316 -14.30 -26.38 -4.51
C THR A 316 -12.98 -25.78 -4.05
N LEU A 317 -12.93 -25.31 -2.79
CA LEU A 317 -11.71 -24.80 -2.16
C LEU A 317 -11.21 -25.79 -1.12
N LYS A 318 -9.91 -26.10 -1.16
CA LYS A 318 -9.26 -26.83 -0.07
C LYS A 318 -8.84 -25.86 1.02
N VAL A 319 -9.57 -25.80 2.13
CA VAL A 319 -9.29 -24.85 3.22
C VAL A 319 -9.08 -25.57 4.55
N THR A 320 -8.47 -24.89 5.52
CA THR A 320 -8.36 -25.42 6.89
C THR A 320 -9.68 -25.21 7.64
N ASP A 321 -10.11 -26.22 8.38
CA ASP A 321 -11.40 -26.31 9.07
C ASP A 321 -11.59 -25.37 10.28
N GLN A 322 -10.54 -24.70 10.74
CA GLN A 322 -10.52 -23.92 11.98
C GLN A 322 -10.49 -22.40 11.78
N LEU A 323 -10.52 -21.91 10.53
CA LEU A 323 -10.35 -20.47 10.24
C LEU A 323 -11.62 -19.89 9.61
N HIS A 324 -11.76 -18.58 9.79
CA HIS A 324 -12.68 -17.74 9.03
C HIS A 324 -11.95 -17.16 7.83
N TYR A 325 -12.69 -16.92 6.75
CA TYR A 325 -12.15 -16.49 5.46
C TYR A 325 -12.96 -15.36 4.85
N ASP A 326 -12.27 -14.50 4.13
CA ASP A 326 -12.86 -13.71 3.05
C ASP A 326 -12.58 -14.46 1.74
N LEU A 327 -13.60 -14.59 0.90
CA LEU A 327 -13.50 -15.25 -0.39
C LEU A 327 -13.51 -14.20 -1.50
N ILE A 328 -12.43 -14.18 -2.28
CA ILE A 328 -12.26 -13.26 -3.40
C ILE A 328 -12.31 -14.05 -4.70
N GLY A 329 -13.19 -13.65 -5.60
CA GLY A 329 -13.27 -14.17 -6.95
C GLY A 329 -12.39 -13.37 -7.90
N PHE A 330 -11.69 -14.06 -8.79
CA PHE A 330 -10.95 -13.52 -9.92
C PHE A 330 -11.56 -14.07 -11.20
N GLY A 331 -12.20 -13.19 -11.98
CA GLY A 331 -12.86 -13.59 -13.22
C GLY A 331 -11.85 -14.08 -14.27
N PRO A 332 -12.31 -14.88 -15.25
CA PRO A 332 -11.46 -15.25 -16.37
C PRO A 332 -10.92 -14.01 -17.09
N ALA A 333 -9.68 -14.10 -17.58
CA ALA A 333 -9.05 -13.01 -18.32
C ALA A 333 -9.92 -12.59 -19.52
N GLY A 334 -10.13 -11.28 -19.68
CA GLY A 334 -10.92 -10.71 -20.78
C GLY A 334 -12.44 -10.68 -20.54
N THR A 335 -12.94 -11.15 -19.39
CA THR A 335 -14.37 -11.05 -19.05
C THR A 335 -14.76 -9.66 -18.55
N SER A 336 -16.07 -9.41 -18.44
CA SER A 336 -16.59 -8.15 -17.88
C SER A 336 -16.44 -8.06 -16.36
N TYR A 337 -15.93 -9.08 -15.69
CA TYR A 337 -15.93 -9.19 -14.25
C TYR A 337 -14.53 -9.04 -13.64
N PRO A 338 -14.23 -7.91 -12.96
CA PRO A 338 -12.99 -7.72 -12.24
C PRO A 338 -12.95 -8.58 -10.97
N PRO A 339 -11.79 -8.64 -10.28
CA PRO A 339 -11.74 -9.23 -8.95
C PRO A 339 -12.78 -8.62 -8.00
N GLN A 340 -13.45 -9.46 -7.21
CA GLN A 340 -14.51 -9.01 -6.30
C GLN A 340 -14.65 -9.92 -5.08
N VAL A 341 -15.13 -9.35 -3.97
CA VAL A 341 -15.38 -10.08 -2.73
C VAL A 341 -16.71 -10.78 -2.92
N LEU A 342 -16.67 -12.09 -2.78
CA LEU A 342 -17.82 -12.97 -2.93
C LEU A 342 -18.46 -13.21 -1.55
N TRP A 343 -17.64 -13.45 -0.54
CA TRP A 343 -18.10 -13.63 0.84
C TRP A 343 -17.09 -13.06 1.81
N GLU A 344 -17.60 -12.54 2.93
CA GLU A 344 -16.80 -12.02 4.02
C GLU A 344 -17.11 -12.81 5.29
N ASP A 345 -16.08 -13.02 6.11
CA ASP A 345 -16.22 -13.69 7.40
C ASP A 345 -16.93 -15.04 7.38
N VAL A 346 -16.70 -15.82 6.32
CA VAL A 346 -17.29 -17.13 6.16
C VAL A 346 -16.36 -18.20 6.70
N CYS A 347 -16.93 -19.19 7.36
CA CYS A 347 -16.20 -20.35 7.85
C CYS A 347 -16.76 -21.63 7.23
N PRO A 348 -15.94 -22.68 7.08
CA PRO A 348 -16.41 -23.94 6.55
C PRO A 348 -17.45 -24.60 7.47
N PRO A 349 -18.38 -25.43 6.94
CA PRO A 349 -19.54 -25.96 7.67
C PRO A 349 -19.21 -26.94 8.82
N THR A 350 -17.92 -27.12 9.15
CA THR A 350 -17.45 -27.90 10.30
C THR A 350 -17.50 -27.11 11.62
N GLY A 351 -17.61 -25.78 11.58
CA GLY A 351 -17.68 -24.92 12.76
C GLY A 351 -19.12 -24.54 13.19
N PRO A 352 -19.38 -24.28 14.47
CA PRO A 352 -20.66 -23.75 14.94
C PRO A 352 -20.90 -22.34 14.38
N GLY A 353 -22.07 -22.12 13.77
CA GLY A 353 -22.43 -20.84 13.12
C GLY A 353 -21.99 -20.74 11.65
N CYS A 354 -21.33 -21.75 11.12
CA CYS A 354 -20.91 -21.81 9.72
C CYS A 354 -22.01 -22.42 8.83
N GLY A 355 -22.33 -21.74 7.73
CA GLY A 355 -23.35 -22.17 6.77
C GLY A 355 -22.77 -22.57 5.41
N PRO A 356 -23.58 -23.16 4.51
CA PRO A 356 -23.17 -23.38 3.13
C PRO A 356 -22.93 -22.03 2.43
N LEU A 357 -21.98 -22.01 1.51
CA LEU A 357 -21.82 -20.89 0.58
C LEU A 357 -22.90 -21.03 -0.51
N LEU A 358 -23.91 -20.15 -0.46
CA LEU A 358 -24.99 -20.10 -1.45
C LEU A 358 -24.48 -19.52 -2.79
N SER A 359 -25.34 -19.36 -3.79
CA SER A 359 -24.95 -18.70 -5.05
C SER A 359 -24.55 -17.24 -4.83
N HIS A 360 -23.69 -16.71 -5.70
CA HIS A 360 -23.26 -15.31 -5.67
C HIS A 360 -23.45 -14.66 -7.02
N THR A 361 -24.15 -13.52 -7.05
CA THR A 361 -24.32 -12.73 -8.27
C THR A 361 -23.13 -11.80 -8.49
N LEU A 362 -22.37 -12.08 -9.54
CA LEU A 362 -21.21 -11.33 -9.99
C LEU A 362 -21.62 -9.96 -10.52
N ARG A 363 -20.80 -8.94 -10.27
CA ARG A 363 -21.03 -7.60 -10.82
C ARG A 363 -19.98 -7.26 -11.85
N GLU A 364 -20.44 -6.67 -12.95
CA GLU A 364 -19.57 -6.16 -13.99
C GLU A 364 -18.69 -5.02 -13.47
N GLY A 365 -17.49 -4.94 -14.02
CA GLY A 365 -16.56 -3.85 -13.79
C GLY A 365 -16.63 -2.80 -14.87
N VAL A 366 -15.97 -1.70 -14.57
CA VAL A 366 -15.77 -0.56 -15.45
C VAL A 366 -14.32 -0.52 -15.92
N ASN A 367 -14.09 0.03 -17.10
CA ASN A 367 -12.76 0.18 -17.67
C ASN A 367 -12.12 1.49 -17.18
N LEU A 368 -10.91 1.40 -16.66
CA LEU A 368 -9.99 2.52 -16.56
C LEU A 368 -8.96 2.39 -17.67
N THR A 369 -9.00 3.28 -18.64
CA THR A 369 -8.05 3.31 -19.77
C THR A 369 -7.24 4.59 -19.74
N GLY A 370 -6.17 4.62 -20.51
CA GLY A 370 -5.43 5.85 -20.75
C GLY A 370 -4.04 5.57 -21.28
N ARG A 371 -3.23 6.63 -21.30
CA ARG A 371 -1.85 6.57 -21.76
C ARG A 371 -0.91 7.17 -20.72
N ILE A 372 0.22 6.50 -20.51
CA ILE A 372 1.32 6.99 -19.69
C ILE A 372 2.39 7.55 -20.62
N THR A 373 2.83 8.79 -20.38
CA THR A 373 3.91 9.43 -21.12
C THR A 373 5.09 9.79 -20.22
N THR A 374 6.30 9.71 -20.78
CA THR A 374 7.54 10.14 -20.09
C THR A 374 7.64 11.67 -20.12
N PRO A 375 8.59 12.28 -19.37
CA PRO A 375 8.78 13.72 -19.40
C PRO A 375 9.12 14.30 -20.78
N SER A 376 9.63 13.48 -21.71
CA SER A 376 9.87 13.89 -23.11
C SER A 376 8.61 13.87 -23.98
N GLY A 377 7.48 13.41 -23.46
CA GLY A 377 6.20 13.28 -24.17
C GLY A 377 6.03 11.97 -24.95
N ALA A 378 7.03 11.08 -24.94
CA ALA A 378 6.92 9.75 -25.54
C ALA A 378 6.02 8.84 -24.70
N GLY A 379 5.48 7.76 -25.29
CA GLY A 379 4.80 6.71 -24.53
C GLY A 379 5.78 6.03 -23.57
N ALA A 380 5.35 5.73 -22.34
CA ALA A 380 6.21 5.19 -21.29
C ALA A 380 5.97 3.69 -21.05
N PRO A 381 6.57 2.78 -21.84
CA PRO A 381 6.26 1.36 -21.76
C PRO A 381 6.73 0.71 -20.47
N GLY A 382 5.96 -0.27 -20.01
CA GLY A 382 6.27 -1.09 -18.84
C GLY A 382 6.15 -0.37 -17.51
N CYS A 383 5.60 0.86 -17.46
CA CYS A 383 5.28 1.50 -16.19
C CYS A 383 4.12 0.75 -15.54
N THR A 384 4.22 0.51 -14.23
CA THR A 384 3.21 -0.23 -13.47
C THR A 384 2.23 0.77 -12.86
N LEU A 385 0.96 0.65 -13.22
CA LEU A 385 -0.13 1.27 -12.48
C LEU A 385 -0.46 0.37 -11.29
N ARG A 386 -0.61 0.93 -10.10
CA ARG A 386 -1.20 0.28 -8.94
C ARG A 386 -2.49 1.01 -8.61
N LEU A 387 -3.61 0.30 -8.72
CA LEU A 387 -4.94 0.78 -8.40
C LEU A 387 -5.37 0.09 -7.11
N GLN A 388 -5.40 0.83 -6.01
CA GLN A 388 -5.82 0.29 -4.73
C GLN A 388 -7.19 0.86 -4.37
N ASN A 389 -8.18 -0.01 -4.17
CA ASN A 389 -9.49 0.46 -3.72
C ASN A 389 -9.36 1.02 -2.28
N ARG A 390 -9.91 2.20 -2.06
CA ARG A 390 -9.77 2.94 -0.81
C ARG A 390 -10.61 2.35 0.33
N ASP A 391 -11.76 1.82 -0.03
CA ASP A 391 -12.70 1.20 0.92
C ASP A 391 -12.31 -0.25 1.21
N ASP A 392 -11.54 -0.87 0.31
CA ASP A 392 -11.13 -2.26 0.41
C ASP A 392 -9.72 -2.52 -0.14
N LEU A 393 -8.75 -2.54 0.76
CA LEU A 393 -7.34 -2.72 0.41
C LEU A 393 -7.02 -4.11 -0.15
N ARG A 394 -7.97 -5.06 -0.13
CA ARG A 394 -7.82 -6.39 -0.77
C ARG A 394 -7.78 -6.27 -2.30
N PHE A 395 -8.38 -5.22 -2.86
CA PHE A 395 -8.38 -4.98 -4.30
C PHE A 395 -7.23 -4.09 -4.71
N VAL A 396 -6.16 -4.74 -5.17
CA VAL A 396 -5.06 -4.08 -5.87
C VAL A 396 -4.98 -4.63 -7.28
N ALA A 397 -5.22 -3.77 -8.28
CA ALA A 397 -4.95 -4.10 -9.67
C ALA A 397 -3.61 -3.46 -10.08
N THR A 398 -2.74 -4.25 -10.72
CA THR A 398 -1.39 -3.79 -11.12
C THR A 398 -1.12 -3.88 -12.64
N PRO A 399 -1.92 -3.25 -13.51
CA PRO A 399 -1.68 -3.30 -14.95
C PRO A 399 -0.37 -2.59 -15.32
N SER A 400 0.24 -3.01 -16.42
CA SER A 400 1.41 -2.35 -17.01
C SER A 400 1.03 -1.67 -18.32
N SER A 401 1.63 -0.52 -18.59
CA SER A 401 1.53 0.14 -19.89
C SER A 401 2.21 -0.65 -21.01
N ALA A 402 1.57 -0.69 -22.17
CA ALA A 402 2.06 -1.31 -23.40
C ALA A 402 3.17 -0.46 -24.05
N THR A 403 3.67 -0.92 -25.20
CA THR A 403 4.79 -0.30 -25.94
C THR A 403 4.56 1.16 -26.33
N ASP A 404 3.30 1.56 -26.54
CA ASP A 404 2.87 2.92 -26.89
C ASP A 404 2.52 3.78 -25.66
N GLY A 405 2.64 3.22 -24.45
CA GLY A 405 2.26 3.82 -23.19
C GLY A 405 0.79 3.58 -22.81
N ASN A 406 -0.03 2.97 -23.67
CA ASN A 406 -1.44 2.73 -23.38
C ASN A 406 -1.60 1.66 -22.29
N TYR A 407 -2.60 1.82 -21.45
CA TYR A 407 -2.96 0.84 -20.45
C TYR A 407 -4.48 0.67 -20.38
N GLN A 408 -4.90 -0.48 -19.87
CA GLN A 408 -6.28 -0.76 -19.54
C GLN A 408 -6.32 -1.57 -18.24
N ALA A 409 -7.21 -1.17 -17.35
CA ALA A 409 -7.58 -1.91 -16.17
C ALA A 409 -9.10 -2.09 -16.18
N ARG A 410 -9.57 -3.25 -15.74
CA ARG A 410 -10.98 -3.43 -15.40
C ARG A 410 -11.09 -3.52 -13.90
N VAL A 411 -11.87 -2.63 -13.30
CA VAL A 411 -12.01 -2.50 -11.84
C VAL A 411 -13.47 -2.45 -11.44
N ARG A 412 -13.75 -2.74 -10.17
CA ARG A 412 -15.08 -2.52 -9.60
C ARG A 412 -15.37 -1.02 -9.54
N PRO A 413 -16.64 -0.60 -9.74
CA PRO A 413 -17.03 0.77 -9.43
C PRO A 413 -16.65 1.14 -7.98
N GLY A 414 -15.99 2.28 -7.78
CA GLY A 414 -15.55 2.73 -6.46
C GLY A 414 -14.48 3.82 -6.50
N ALA A 415 -13.93 4.15 -5.32
CA ALA A 415 -12.84 5.10 -5.16
C ALA A 415 -11.48 4.39 -5.07
N PHE A 416 -10.49 4.90 -5.79
CA PHE A 416 -9.16 4.30 -5.90
C PHE A 416 -8.04 5.28 -5.62
N ASP A 417 -7.01 4.82 -4.90
CA ASP A 417 -5.71 5.47 -4.91
C ASP A 417 -4.90 4.90 -6.08
N VAL A 418 -4.53 5.78 -7.01
CA VAL A 418 -3.77 5.42 -8.22
C VAL A 418 -2.31 5.83 -8.02
N LEU A 419 -1.40 4.88 -8.19
CA LEU A 419 0.05 5.10 -8.20
C LEU A 419 0.59 4.62 -9.53
N VAL A 420 1.47 5.40 -10.17
CA VAL A 420 2.19 4.98 -11.38
C VAL A 420 3.67 4.95 -11.08
N PHE A 421 4.22 3.74 -11.05
CA PHE A 421 5.63 3.48 -10.88
C PHE A 421 6.32 3.51 -12.25
N PRO A 422 7.32 4.39 -12.45
CA PRO A 422 8.09 4.42 -13.68
C PRO A 422 8.75 3.07 -13.96
N SER A 423 8.76 2.66 -15.23
CA SER A 423 9.60 1.54 -15.65
C SER A 423 11.09 1.88 -15.49
N PRO A 424 12.00 0.89 -15.48
CA PRO A 424 13.44 1.17 -15.44
C PRO A 424 13.89 2.15 -16.54
N ALA A 425 13.32 2.07 -17.74
CA ALA A 425 13.64 2.98 -18.85
C ALA A 425 13.14 4.40 -18.57
N ALA A 426 11.86 4.57 -18.19
CA ALA A 426 11.29 5.87 -17.85
C ALA A 426 12.02 6.52 -16.66
N PHE A 427 12.39 5.71 -15.66
CA PHE A 427 13.18 6.18 -14.52
C PHE A 427 14.54 6.74 -14.95
N GLN A 428 15.23 6.13 -15.93
CA GLN A 428 16.50 6.65 -16.44
C GLN A 428 16.35 8.01 -17.16
N GLU A 429 15.19 8.27 -17.76
CA GLU A 429 14.82 9.59 -18.33
C GLU A 429 14.49 10.64 -17.27
N GLY A 430 14.53 10.29 -15.97
CA GLY A 430 14.21 11.20 -14.88
C GLY A 430 12.73 11.20 -14.49
N ALA A 431 11.92 10.24 -14.96
CA ALA A 431 10.51 10.18 -14.61
C ALA A 431 10.32 9.97 -13.09
N ALA A 432 9.51 10.81 -12.47
CA ALA A 432 9.07 10.71 -11.09
C ALA A 432 7.86 9.77 -10.95
N LEU A 433 7.55 9.35 -9.72
CA LEU A 433 6.32 8.61 -9.44
C LEU A 433 5.12 9.55 -9.58
N TYR A 434 4.02 9.07 -10.13
CA TYR A 434 2.75 9.79 -10.10
C TYR A 434 1.82 9.17 -9.07
N ALA A 435 1.14 10.00 -8.28
CA ALA A 435 0.06 9.57 -7.41
C ALA A 435 -1.20 10.39 -7.68
N ARG A 436 -2.35 9.75 -7.58
CA ARG A 436 -3.67 10.37 -7.56
C ARG A 436 -4.53 9.66 -6.52
N PRO A 437 -4.56 10.16 -5.28
CA PRO A 437 -5.44 9.62 -4.26
C PRO A 437 -6.91 9.92 -4.60
N ASN A 438 -7.81 9.04 -4.17
CA ASN A 438 -9.26 9.23 -4.24
C ASN A 438 -9.82 9.52 -5.65
N LEU A 439 -9.36 8.80 -6.67
CA LEU A 439 -9.99 8.80 -7.99
C LEU A 439 -11.31 8.01 -7.94
N SER A 440 -12.42 8.70 -8.18
CA SER A 440 -13.73 8.06 -8.36
C SER A 440 -13.83 7.43 -9.75
N VAL A 441 -14.05 6.11 -9.81
CA VAL A 441 -14.25 5.35 -11.04
C VAL A 441 -15.57 4.59 -10.92
N TRP A 442 -16.67 5.18 -11.40
CA TRP A 442 -18.02 4.58 -11.33
C TRP A 442 -18.55 4.10 -12.68
N GLU A 443 -17.93 4.58 -13.76
CA GLU A 443 -18.21 4.26 -15.15
C GLU A 443 -16.88 4.15 -15.91
N ASP A 444 -16.93 3.76 -17.18
CA ASP A 444 -15.74 3.72 -18.03
C ASP A 444 -15.06 5.10 -18.03
N THR A 445 -13.81 5.13 -17.56
CA THR A 445 -13.07 6.36 -17.26
C THR A 445 -11.75 6.35 -18.02
N THR A 446 -11.39 7.47 -18.63
CA THR A 446 -10.06 7.68 -19.22
C THR A 446 -9.20 8.53 -18.28
N LEU A 447 -7.98 8.08 -18.00
CA LEU A 447 -6.97 8.80 -17.22
C LEU A 447 -5.63 8.75 -17.95
N ASP A 448 -5.28 9.84 -18.62
CA ASP A 448 -3.93 10.02 -19.15
C ASP A 448 -2.98 10.53 -18.04
N VAL A 449 -1.77 9.97 -18.00
CA VAL A 449 -0.77 10.26 -16.98
C VAL A 449 0.50 10.74 -17.67
N ALA A 450 0.87 12.00 -17.44
CA ALA A 450 2.17 12.53 -17.80
C ALA A 450 3.11 12.42 -16.58
N LEU A 451 4.15 11.61 -16.67
CA LEU A 451 5.16 11.51 -15.61
C LEU A 451 6.01 12.79 -15.61
N ALA A 452 6.12 13.44 -14.45
CA ALA A 452 6.94 14.64 -14.32
C ALA A 452 8.44 14.29 -14.34
N ALA A 453 9.26 15.26 -14.75
CA ALA A 453 10.72 15.18 -14.59
C ALA A 453 11.09 15.46 -13.13
N GLY A 454 11.72 14.50 -12.47
CA GLY A 454 12.42 14.68 -11.21
C GLY A 454 13.90 14.98 -11.42
N GLU A 455 14.50 15.67 -10.45
CA GLU A 455 15.94 15.86 -10.37
C GLU A 455 16.61 14.53 -10.02
N LYS A 456 17.52 14.04 -10.87
CA LYS A 456 18.22 12.77 -10.61
C LYS A 456 19.33 12.98 -9.58
N VAL A 457 19.14 12.45 -8.38
CA VAL A 457 20.06 12.59 -7.25
C VAL A 457 20.61 11.23 -6.83
N VAL A 458 21.91 11.15 -6.60
CA VAL A 458 22.54 9.96 -6.00
C VAL A 458 22.62 10.17 -4.50
N PHE A 459 21.85 9.40 -3.75
CA PHE A 459 21.94 9.34 -2.30
C PHE A 459 23.04 8.37 -1.88
N SER A 460 23.89 8.79 -0.95
CA SER A 460 25.01 7.99 -0.45
C SER A 460 24.97 7.90 1.06
N GLY A 461 25.29 6.73 1.61
CA GLY A 461 25.25 6.50 3.05
C GLY A 461 26.15 5.34 3.46
N LYS A 462 26.12 5.01 4.76
CA LYS A 462 26.83 3.85 5.31
C LYS A 462 25.91 2.99 6.17
N VAL A 463 26.06 1.68 6.05
CA VAL A 463 25.48 0.69 6.95
C VAL A 463 26.56 0.21 7.92
N LEU A 464 26.34 0.40 9.22
CA LEU A 464 27.27 0.04 10.29
C LEU A 464 26.68 -1.05 11.18
N ASP A 465 27.54 -1.94 11.70
CA ASP A 465 27.19 -2.86 12.79
C ASP A 465 27.17 -2.15 14.15
N ALA A 466 26.76 -2.86 15.20
CA ALA A 466 26.71 -2.31 16.56
C ALA A 466 28.09 -1.91 17.14
N GLN A 467 29.19 -2.31 16.49
CA GLN A 467 30.56 -1.90 16.84
C GLN A 467 31.06 -0.72 15.99
N GLY A 468 30.22 -0.17 15.10
CA GLY A 468 30.56 0.93 14.21
C GLY A 468 31.37 0.51 12.98
N ARG A 469 31.46 -0.79 12.67
CA ARG A 469 32.17 -1.29 11.47
C ARG A 469 31.20 -1.38 10.29
N GLY A 470 31.71 -1.15 9.09
CA GLY A 470 30.93 -1.29 7.86
C GLY A 470 30.39 -2.72 7.67
N VAL A 471 29.12 -2.82 7.27
CA VAL A 471 28.52 -4.10 6.88
C VAL A 471 28.67 -4.26 5.37
N ALA A 472 29.54 -5.17 4.94
CA ALA A 472 29.77 -5.48 3.53
C ALA A 472 28.67 -6.38 2.94
N ASP A 473 28.48 -6.30 1.62
CA ASP A 473 27.60 -7.18 0.81
C ASP A 473 26.13 -7.24 1.29
N ALA A 474 25.71 -6.31 2.13
CA ALA A 474 24.32 -6.07 2.44
C ALA A 474 23.64 -5.37 1.27
N THR A 475 22.40 -5.77 1.02
CA THR A 475 21.51 -5.20 0.02
C THR A 475 20.69 -4.08 0.66
N VAL A 476 20.69 -2.89 0.06
CA VAL A 476 20.04 -1.68 0.57
C VAL A 476 19.00 -1.19 -0.43
N ARG A 477 17.78 -0.89 0.05
CA ARG A 477 16.77 -0.12 -0.67
C ARG A 477 16.43 1.14 0.12
N LEU A 478 16.30 2.26 -0.58
CA LEU A 478 15.72 3.48 -0.03
C LEU A 478 14.24 3.52 -0.40
N LEU A 479 13.38 3.56 0.61
CA LEU A 479 11.94 3.73 0.47
C LEU A 479 11.61 5.16 0.89
N VAL A 480 11.10 5.96 -0.05
CA VAL A 480 10.64 7.31 0.26
C VAL A 480 9.39 7.20 1.11
N SER A 481 9.36 7.85 2.26
CA SER A 481 8.26 7.81 3.22
C SER A 481 7.27 8.95 2.98
N ASP A 482 6.92 9.18 1.71
CA ASP A 482 6.02 10.25 1.30
C ASP A 482 4.56 9.83 1.54
N THR A 483 3.81 10.69 2.23
CA THR A 483 2.36 10.60 2.29
C THR A 483 1.80 11.28 1.05
N TYR A 484 1.13 10.51 0.19
CA TYR A 484 0.49 11.05 -1.02
C TYR A 484 -0.78 11.81 -0.64
N VAL A 485 -0.64 13.10 -0.37
CA VAL A 485 -1.75 13.96 0.10
C VAL A 485 -2.60 14.53 -1.04
N GLY A 486 -2.12 14.50 -2.27
CA GLY A 486 -2.85 14.99 -3.44
C GLY A 486 -2.37 14.44 -4.78
N PRO A 487 -3.09 14.72 -5.87
CA PRO A 487 -2.65 14.33 -7.20
C PRO A 487 -1.36 15.06 -7.60
N GLY A 488 -0.36 14.34 -8.11
CA GLY A 488 0.88 14.97 -8.53
C GLY A 488 2.05 14.02 -8.69
N ALA A 489 3.23 14.62 -8.86
CA ALA A 489 4.49 13.91 -8.96
C ALA A 489 5.17 13.83 -7.58
N TYR A 490 5.81 12.70 -7.32
CA TYR A 490 6.43 12.37 -6.04
C TYR A 490 7.81 11.78 -6.24
N THR A 491 8.66 11.98 -5.24
CA THR A 491 10.02 11.47 -5.25
C THR A 491 10.00 9.94 -5.26
N HIS A 492 10.84 9.34 -6.09
CA HIS A 492 10.95 7.88 -6.18
C HIS A 492 12.40 7.46 -6.35
N CYS A 493 12.78 6.38 -5.68
CA CYS A 493 14.12 5.81 -5.74
C CYS A 493 14.16 4.58 -6.66
N ALA A 494 15.35 4.26 -7.15
CA ALA A 494 15.55 3.12 -8.03
C ALA A 494 14.96 1.83 -7.40
N PRO A 495 14.21 1.03 -8.17
CA PRO A 495 13.61 -0.20 -7.66
C PRO A 495 14.67 -1.29 -7.40
N THR A 496 15.80 -1.21 -8.11
CA THR A 496 16.92 -2.14 -7.95
C THR A 496 17.69 -1.82 -6.66
N PRO A 497 17.87 -2.81 -5.77
CA PRO A 497 18.66 -2.63 -4.57
C PRO A 497 20.14 -2.34 -4.85
N ALA A 498 20.80 -1.58 -3.98
CA ALA A 498 22.24 -1.35 -4.01
C ALA A 498 22.98 -2.33 -3.09
N ALA A 499 24.15 -2.81 -3.49
CA ALA A 499 25.04 -3.55 -2.60
C ALA A 499 25.95 -2.58 -1.82
N THR A 500 26.22 -2.92 -0.56
CA THR A 500 27.19 -2.19 0.27
C THR A 500 28.62 -2.65 -0.03
N ALA A 501 29.56 -1.71 -0.07
CA ALA A 501 30.98 -1.99 -0.18
C ALA A 501 31.56 -2.54 1.14
N ALA A 502 32.84 -2.92 1.14
CA ALA A 502 33.53 -3.46 2.31
C ALA A 502 33.48 -2.56 3.56
N ASP A 503 33.41 -1.23 3.37
CA ASP A 503 33.30 -0.24 4.44
C ASP A 503 31.84 0.11 4.80
N GLY A 504 30.87 -0.63 4.27
CA GLY A 504 29.44 -0.44 4.46
C GLY A 504 28.83 0.68 3.62
N SER A 505 29.60 1.35 2.74
CA SER A 505 29.07 2.42 1.91
C SER A 505 28.14 1.90 0.81
N PHE A 506 27.09 2.67 0.49
CA PHE A 506 26.16 2.38 -0.60
C PHE A 506 25.78 3.66 -1.34
N GLN A 507 25.27 3.50 -2.57
CA GLN A 507 24.70 4.58 -3.36
C GLN A 507 23.38 4.14 -4.00
N VAL A 508 22.35 4.98 -3.92
CA VAL A 508 21.03 4.74 -4.52
C VAL A 508 20.59 6.00 -5.25
N THR A 509 20.19 5.85 -6.51
CA THR A 509 19.68 6.95 -7.32
C THR A 509 18.19 7.15 -7.07
N CYS A 510 17.73 8.39 -6.95
CA CYS A 510 16.32 8.76 -6.90
C CYS A 510 16.03 9.92 -7.85
N ASN A 511 14.81 9.98 -8.38
CA ASN A 511 14.27 11.13 -9.09
C ASN A 511 13.47 11.96 -8.09
N VAL A 512 14.03 13.09 -7.68
CA VAL A 512 13.52 13.97 -6.62
C VAL A 512 12.61 15.02 -7.21
N VAL A 513 11.38 15.09 -6.71
CA VAL A 513 10.44 16.18 -6.98
C VAL A 513 10.49 17.11 -5.79
N ARG A 514 10.82 18.38 -6.02
CA ARG A 514 10.83 19.39 -4.96
C ARG A 514 9.39 19.82 -4.66
N PRO A 515 9.04 20.08 -3.38
CA PRO A 515 7.70 20.52 -2.98
C PRO A 515 7.23 21.80 -3.67
#